data_AF-B9SI04-F1
#
_entry.id   AF-B9SI04-F1
#
_cell.length_a   1.000
_cell.length_b   1.000
_cell.length_c   1.000
_cell.angle_alpha   90.00
_cell.angle_beta   90.00
_cell.angle_gamma   90.00
#
_symmetry.space_group_name_H-M   'P 1'
#
loop_
_entity.id
_entity.type
_entity.pdbx_description
1 polymer ?
#
loop_
_entity_poly.entity_id
_entity_poly.type
_entity_poly.pdbx_seq_one_letter_code
_entity_poly.pdbx_strand_id
1 'polypeptide(L)'
;MALSMCTASQLQSLSNKFSLPSMDRSLAAVISRQLPLTVPLPPSSSVNPNARFCTSILKKSLSLVSSSPRVPTLKCSASTSQAYADQSAKFQEASKKGNLVPLYHCILCDHLTPVLAYRCLVKEDDRDAPSFLFESVEPGSDASTVGRYSVLGAQPSVEIVAKENMVTIMDHYEGRRTEEIVDDPMEVPRKMMESWTPQLVDELPEVFSGGWVGYFSYDTVRYVEKKKLPFDGAPPDDRNLPDVHLGLYEDVMIFDHLEKKAYLIHWVRLDRFSTVEEAFNDGINRLENLVSRVHNITTPRLPAGSIQLSTRLFGPKLEMSSMTSEEYKAAVLQAKEHILAGDIFQIVLSQRFERRTFADPFEIYRALRIVNPSPYMAYLQARGCILVASSPEILTRVKKNKIINRPLAGTVRRGKTPKEDKMLEKELLNDEKQCAEHIMLVDLGRNDVGKVSEPGSVKVERLMNIERYSHVMHISSTVSGELLDHLTSWDALRAALPVGTVSGAPKVKAMELIDELEVTRRGPYSGGFGGISFSGDMDIALALRTIVFPTSTRYDTMYSYNNLNKRREWVAHLQAGAGIVADSDPADEQRECENKAAGLARAIDLAEESFVKN
;
A
#
# COMPACT_ATOMS: atom_id res chain seq x y z
N MET A 1 -31.00 13.47 -31.71
CA MET A 1 -31.25 14.70 -32.50
C MET A 1 -30.04 15.59 -32.33
N ALA A 2 -29.36 15.85 -33.46
CA ALA A 2 -28.13 16.62 -33.68
C ALA A 2 -27.40 17.26 -32.47
N LEU A 3 -26.22 16.74 -32.15
CA LEU A 3 -25.16 17.50 -31.47
C LEU A 3 -23.98 17.64 -32.44
N SER A 4 -23.65 18.89 -32.71
CA SER A 4 -22.70 19.39 -33.70
C SER A 4 -21.26 18.97 -33.38
N MET A 5 -20.52 18.57 -34.41
CA MET A 5 -19.07 18.44 -34.40
C MET A 5 -18.43 19.78 -33.98
N CYS A 6 -17.46 19.73 -33.08
CA CYS A 6 -16.66 20.87 -32.67
C CYS A 6 -15.22 20.62 -33.15
N THR A 7 -14.76 21.38 -34.14
CA THR A 7 -13.42 21.28 -34.72
C THR A 7 -12.39 22.08 -33.92
N ALA A 8 -11.14 21.61 -33.91
CA ALA A 8 -9.98 22.07 -33.15
C ALA A 8 -9.63 23.58 -33.20
N SER A 9 -10.29 24.39 -34.03
CA SER A 9 -10.07 25.84 -34.11
C SER A 9 -10.77 26.65 -33.01
N GLN A 10 -11.76 26.08 -32.30
CA GLN A 10 -12.49 26.82 -31.25
C GLN A 10 -11.79 26.82 -29.88
N LEU A 11 -10.86 25.89 -29.62
CA LEU A 11 -10.07 25.82 -28.38
C LEU A 11 -8.98 26.90 -28.28
N GLN A 12 -8.56 27.49 -29.40
CA GLN A 12 -7.55 28.55 -29.44
C GLN A 12 -8.05 29.94 -29.02
N SER A 13 -9.37 30.15 -28.93
CA SER A 13 -9.95 31.46 -28.59
C SER A 13 -10.13 31.71 -27.09
N LEU A 14 -10.00 30.67 -26.26
CA LEU A 14 -10.19 30.74 -24.80
C LEU A 14 -8.88 30.95 -24.02
N SER A 15 -7.71 30.78 -24.64
CA SER A 15 -6.40 31.00 -23.98
C SER A 15 -5.94 32.46 -23.92
N ASN A 16 -6.58 33.37 -24.66
CA ASN A 16 -6.15 34.78 -24.79
C ASN A 16 -6.92 35.77 -23.89
N LYS A 17 -7.62 35.32 -22.83
CA LYS A 17 -8.38 36.20 -21.93
C LYS A 17 -8.11 35.95 -20.44
N PHE A 18 -6.85 35.89 -20.02
CA PHE A 18 -6.48 36.13 -18.61
C PHE A 18 -5.13 36.83 -18.52
N SER A 19 -5.16 38.16 -18.44
CA SER A 19 -4.04 39.04 -18.13
C SER A 19 -3.93 39.24 -16.61
N LEU A 20 -2.80 38.85 -16.02
CA LEU A 20 -2.46 39.14 -14.61
C LEU A 20 -1.72 40.50 -14.52
N PRO A 21 -1.92 41.31 -13.46
CA PRO A 21 -1.27 42.59 -13.32
C PRO A 21 0.15 42.49 -12.74
N SER A 22 0.99 43.43 -13.18
CA SER A 22 2.38 43.68 -12.80
C SER A 22 2.57 43.99 -11.32
N MET A 23 3.61 43.41 -10.70
CA MET A 23 4.18 43.89 -9.44
C MET A 23 5.62 44.36 -9.60
N ASP A 24 5.92 45.36 -8.78
CA ASP A 24 6.91 46.40 -8.95
C ASP A 24 8.34 46.00 -8.57
N ARG A 25 9.30 46.76 -9.11
CA ARG A 25 10.74 46.64 -8.87
C ARG A 25 11.14 47.41 -7.60
N SER A 26 11.80 46.75 -6.65
CA SER A 26 12.81 47.42 -5.82
C SER A 26 13.79 46.41 -5.20
N LEU A 27 14.96 46.26 -5.81
CA LEU A 27 16.13 45.61 -5.22
C LEU A 27 17.38 46.34 -5.72
N ALA A 28 18.01 47.12 -4.84
CA ALA A 28 19.36 47.65 -5.04
C ALA A 28 20.07 47.87 -3.69
N ALA A 29 21.22 47.20 -3.55
CA ALA A 29 22.39 47.45 -2.70
C ALA A 29 22.18 47.37 -1.15
N VAL A 30 23.05 46.74 -0.35
CA VAL A 30 24.50 46.97 -0.12
C VAL A 30 25.09 45.68 0.52
N ILE A 31 26.00 44.94 -0.13
CA ILE A 31 27.47 44.91 -0.02
C ILE A 31 28.07 44.44 1.34
N SER A 32 28.71 43.26 1.25
CA SER A 32 29.96 42.77 1.89
C SER A 32 30.08 42.61 3.41
N ARG A 33 30.51 41.41 3.84
CA ARG A 33 31.87 41.19 4.39
C ARG A 33 32.20 39.69 4.40
N GLN A 34 33.48 39.41 4.15
CA GLN A 34 34.08 38.13 3.81
C GLN A 34 35.13 37.78 4.89
N LEU A 35 35.49 36.48 4.96
CA LEU A 35 36.70 35.84 5.55
C LEU A 35 36.65 35.40 7.03
N PRO A 36 37.49 34.44 7.48
CA PRO A 36 37.94 33.20 6.80
C PRO A 36 38.06 31.95 7.73
N LEU A 37 38.27 30.79 7.10
CA LEU A 37 38.74 29.51 7.65
C LEU A 37 40.24 29.54 8.01
N THR A 38 40.61 28.80 9.07
CA THR A 38 41.77 27.88 9.29
C THR A 38 41.89 27.64 10.82
N VAL A 39 42.30 26.48 11.35
CA VAL A 39 43.67 25.96 11.67
C VAL A 39 43.41 24.67 12.56
N PRO A 40 44.38 23.83 13.02
CA PRO A 40 45.06 22.67 12.41
C PRO A 40 44.91 21.30 13.18
N LEU A 41 45.48 20.23 12.61
CA LEU A 41 45.85 18.94 13.26
C LEU A 41 47.23 19.02 13.98
N PRO A 42 47.52 18.13 14.95
CA PRO A 42 48.73 17.27 14.87
C PRO A 42 48.59 15.89 15.61
N PRO A 43 49.64 15.06 15.80
CA PRO A 43 50.23 14.16 14.79
C PRO A 43 50.37 12.68 15.26
N SER A 44 50.84 11.84 14.35
CA SER A 44 51.15 10.41 14.45
C SER A 44 52.42 10.06 15.25
N SER A 45 52.45 8.86 15.85
CA SER A 45 53.69 8.09 16.09
C SER A 45 53.47 6.58 15.91
N SER A 46 54.50 5.91 15.42
CA SER A 46 54.54 4.53 14.95
C SER A 46 55.66 3.73 15.63
N VAL A 47 55.59 2.39 15.49
CA VAL A 47 56.65 1.34 15.59
C VAL A 47 56.59 0.39 16.82
N ASN A 48 55.92 -0.77 16.64
CA ASN A 48 56.39 -2.19 16.65
C ASN A 48 57.39 -2.74 17.71
N PRO A 49 57.58 -4.10 17.86
CA PRO A 49 56.65 -5.26 17.82
C PRO A 49 57.00 -6.40 18.84
N ASN A 50 56.24 -7.51 18.80
CA ASN A 50 56.58 -8.90 19.18
C ASN A 50 56.67 -9.32 20.66
N ALA A 51 55.77 -10.23 21.08
CA ALA A 51 56.16 -11.55 21.59
C ALA A 51 55.00 -12.55 21.49
N ARG A 52 55.34 -13.75 20.98
CA ARG A 52 54.52 -14.95 20.77
C ARG A 52 54.06 -15.55 22.10
N PHE A 53 52.96 -16.31 22.10
CA PHE A 53 52.98 -17.78 22.26
C PHE A 53 51.55 -18.37 22.24
N CYS A 54 51.30 -19.24 21.26
CA CYS A 54 50.30 -20.30 21.34
C CYS A 54 50.79 -21.37 22.30
N THR A 55 49.89 -22.01 23.07
CA THR A 55 49.82 -23.48 23.22
C THR A 55 48.58 -23.95 23.97
N SER A 56 47.88 -24.88 23.32
CA SER A 56 47.19 -26.08 23.83
C SER A 56 46.18 -25.99 24.98
N ILE A 57 44.94 -26.30 24.59
CA ILE A 57 43.85 -26.86 25.40
C ILE A 57 44.14 -28.33 25.73
N LEU A 58 43.97 -28.76 26.98
CA LEU A 58 43.45 -30.10 27.35
C LEU A 58 43.11 -30.22 28.85
N LYS A 59 41.88 -30.69 29.08
CA LYS A 59 41.36 -31.52 30.20
C LYS A 59 40.97 -30.91 31.57
N LYS A 60 39.68 -31.15 31.83
CA LYS A 60 39.05 -31.77 33.03
C LYS A 60 38.45 -30.87 34.12
N SER A 61 37.12 -30.93 34.17
CA SER A 61 36.22 -31.15 35.32
C SER A 61 36.65 -30.65 36.70
N LEU A 62 35.79 -29.84 37.33
CA LEU A 62 35.04 -30.24 38.53
C LEU A 62 34.01 -29.18 38.93
N SER A 63 32.88 -29.69 39.41
CA SER A 63 31.72 -29.02 39.98
C SER A 63 32.04 -28.16 41.20
N LEU A 64 31.43 -26.98 41.32
CA LEU A 64 31.16 -26.31 42.59
C LEU A 64 29.87 -25.48 42.48
N VAL A 65 28.94 -25.78 43.38
CA VAL A 65 27.68 -25.07 43.64
C VAL A 65 27.99 -23.87 44.53
N SER A 66 27.56 -22.66 44.18
CA SER A 66 27.22 -21.63 45.17
C SER A 66 26.35 -20.50 44.58
N SER A 67 25.18 -20.34 45.21
CA SER A 67 24.37 -19.13 45.43
C SER A 67 24.61 -17.87 44.58
N SER A 68 23.61 -17.49 43.77
CA SER A 68 23.45 -16.13 43.21
C SER A 68 22.74 -15.21 44.22
N PRO A 69 23.15 -13.94 44.38
CA PRO A 69 22.42 -12.99 45.21
C PRO A 69 21.19 -12.46 44.48
N ARG A 70 20.05 -12.42 45.17
CA ARG A 70 18.81 -11.77 44.69
C ARG A 70 19.04 -10.25 44.66
N VAL A 71 19.08 -9.68 43.46
CA VAL A 71 18.94 -8.23 43.25
C VAL A 71 17.42 -7.93 43.22
N PRO A 72 16.90 -7.03 44.07
CA PRO A 72 15.51 -6.63 43.97
C PRO A 72 15.33 -5.77 42.72
N THR A 73 14.50 -6.24 41.79
CA THR A 73 13.97 -5.42 40.70
C THR A 73 13.07 -4.35 41.31
N LEU A 74 13.57 -3.12 41.37
CA LEU A 74 12.76 -1.92 41.60
C LEU A 74 11.75 -1.83 40.45
N LYS A 75 10.52 -2.28 40.69
CA LYS A 75 9.37 -1.93 39.84
C LYS A 75 9.21 -0.42 39.92
N CYS A 76 9.53 0.27 38.84
CA CYS A 76 9.14 1.65 38.63
C CYS A 76 7.63 1.67 38.39
N SER A 77 6.82 1.56 39.45
CA SER A 77 5.36 1.45 39.38
C SER A 77 4.64 2.79 39.58
N ALA A 78 5.32 3.83 40.06
CA ALA A 78 4.70 5.09 40.45
C ALA A 78 4.39 6.02 39.26
N SER A 79 5.16 5.97 38.17
CA SER A 79 4.91 6.80 36.97
C SER A 79 3.84 6.16 36.07
N THR A 80 3.82 4.83 35.96
CA THR A 80 2.83 4.08 35.19
C THR A 80 1.44 4.17 35.83
N SER A 81 1.34 4.16 37.16
CA SER A 81 0.05 4.26 37.86
C SER A 81 -0.64 5.61 37.67
N GLN A 82 0.11 6.71 37.58
CA GLN A 82 -0.48 8.04 37.36
C GLN A 82 -0.95 8.21 35.91
N ALA A 83 -0.17 7.71 34.92
CA ALA A 83 -0.55 7.75 33.51
C ALA A 83 -1.86 6.97 33.25
N TYR A 84 -2.04 5.80 33.89
CA TYR A 84 -3.28 5.04 33.77
C TYR A 84 -4.46 5.67 34.50
N ALA A 85 -4.24 6.35 35.63
CA ALA A 85 -5.30 7.08 36.32
C ALA A 85 -5.86 8.22 35.46
N ASP A 86 -4.97 8.99 34.80
CA ASP A 86 -5.38 10.07 33.90
C ASP A 86 -6.09 9.52 32.64
N GLN A 87 -5.64 8.37 32.12
CA GLN A 87 -6.27 7.69 30.99
C GLN A 87 -7.65 7.13 31.35
N SER A 88 -7.85 6.66 32.59
CA SER A 88 -9.15 6.19 33.09
C SER A 88 -10.18 7.30 33.10
N ALA A 89 -9.83 8.49 33.61
CA ALA A 89 -10.73 9.65 33.62
C ALA A 89 -11.12 10.09 32.20
N LYS A 90 -10.15 10.15 31.27
CA LYS A 90 -10.41 10.45 29.85
C LYS A 90 -11.31 9.41 29.19
N PHE A 91 -11.06 8.13 29.45
CA PHE A 91 -11.86 7.02 28.93
C PHE A 91 -13.31 7.09 29.42
N GLN A 92 -13.52 7.37 30.70
CA GLN A 92 -14.86 7.55 31.28
C GLN A 92 -15.61 8.76 30.72
N GLU A 93 -14.91 9.82 30.31
CA GLU A 93 -15.56 10.97 29.68
C GLU A 93 -15.88 10.69 28.20
N ALA A 94 -14.99 10.03 27.49
CA ALA A 94 -15.21 9.59 26.11
C ALA A 94 -16.37 8.58 26.01
N SER A 95 -16.48 7.65 26.97
CA SER A 95 -17.54 6.63 26.99
C SER A 95 -18.96 7.17 27.14
N LYS A 96 -19.12 8.41 27.63
CA LYS A 96 -20.42 9.10 27.68
C LYS A 96 -20.87 9.62 26.31
N LYS A 97 -19.94 9.79 25.38
CA LYS A 97 -20.16 10.42 24.07
C LYS A 97 -20.17 9.41 22.92
N GLY A 98 -19.67 8.19 23.13
CA GLY A 98 -19.68 7.13 22.14
C GLY A 98 -19.32 5.78 22.74
N ASN A 99 -19.45 4.73 21.94
CA ASN A 99 -19.31 3.33 22.37
C ASN A 99 -18.03 2.64 21.86
N LEU A 100 -17.15 3.38 21.18
CA LEU A 100 -15.89 2.87 20.65
C LEU A 100 -14.77 3.86 21.01
N VAL A 101 -13.93 3.49 21.96
CA VAL A 101 -12.98 4.43 22.60
C VAL A 101 -11.56 3.87 22.51
N PRO A 102 -10.58 4.64 22.00
CA PRO A 102 -9.20 4.17 21.89
C PRO A 102 -8.46 4.34 23.22
N LEU A 103 -7.73 3.30 23.61
CA LEU A 103 -6.65 3.36 24.57
C LEU A 103 -5.33 3.32 23.81
N TYR A 104 -4.30 3.98 24.33
CA TYR A 104 -3.01 4.03 23.68
C TYR A 104 -1.84 4.10 24.65
N HIS A 105 -0.69 3.62 24.19
CA HIS A 105 0.59 3.74 24.86
C HIS A 105 1.63 4.28 23.88
N CYS A 106 2.30 5.38 24.24
CA CYS A 106 3.32 6.01 23.42
C CYS A 106 4.70 5.60 23.89
N ILE A 107 5.53 5.08 22.98
CA ILE A 107 6.91 4.66 23.23
C ILE A 107 7.88 5.38 22.29
N LEU A 108 9.18 5.39 22.64
CA LEU A 108 10.24 5.80 21.73
C LEU A 108 10.50 4.69 20.70
N CYS A 109 10.69 5.06 19.43
CA CYS A 109 10.91 4.08 18.37
C CYS A 109 12.39 3.86 18.00
N ASP A 110 13.33 4.31 18.83
CA ASP A 110 14.77 4.33 18.51
C ASP A 110 15.37 2.93 18.33
N HIS A 111 14.84 1.94 19.04
CA HIS A 111 15.26 0.54 18.97
C HIS A 111 14.32 -0.34 18.13
N LEU A 112 13.22 0.23 17.63
CA LEU A 112 12.14 -0.52 17.00
C LEU A 112 11.83 0.08 15.63
N THR A 113 12.12 -0.67 14.58
CA THR A 113 11.71 -0.29 13.21
C THR A 113 10.35 -0.91 12.89
N PRO A 114 9.57 -0.34 11.94
CA PRO A 114 8.29 -0.94 11.53
C PRO A 114 8.44 -2.40 11.07
N VAL A 115 9.53 -2.72 10.37
CA VAL A 115 9.84 -4.09 9.91
C VAL A 115 10.07 -5.04 11.09
N LEU A 116 10.80 -4.61 12.12
CA LEU A 116 11.03 -5.43 13.31
C LEU A 116 9.75 -5.57 14.14
N ALA A 117 9.00 -4.48 14.34
CA ALA A 117 7.73 -4.49 15.06
C ALA A 117 6.71 -5.42 14.42
N TYR A 118 6.59 -5.41 13.09
CA TYR A 118 5.75 -6.35 12.37
C TYR A 118 6.08 -7.80 12.73
N ARG A 119 7.38 -8.16 12.79
CA ARG A 119 7.83 -9.52 13.14
C ARG A 119 7.74 -9.85 14.63
N CYS A 120 7.67 -8.85 15.50
CA CYS A 120 7.28 -9.07 16.90
C CYS A 120 5.80 -9.46 17.03
N LEU A 121 4.96 -8.96 16.13
CA LEU A 121 3.52 -9.30 16.11
C LEU A 121 3.25 -10.58 15.33
N VAL A 122 3.88 -10.78 14.18
CA VAL A 122 3.61 -11.90 13.27
C VAL A 122 4.84 -12.79 13.16
N LYS A 123 4.71 -14.03 13.63
CA LYS A 123 5.78 -15.03 13.52
C LYS A 123 6.02 -15.39 12.05
N GLU A 124 7.25 -15.82 11.73
CA GLU A 124 7.64 -16.14 10.35
C GLU A 124 6.79 -17.24 9.69
N ASP A 125 6.40 -18.24 10.49
CA ASP A 125 5.59 -19.37 10.03
C ASP A 125 4.08 -19.07 10.01
N ASP A 126 3.64 -17.95 10.57
CA ASP A 126 2.22 -17.60 10.71
C ASP A 126 1.70 -16.84 9.48
N ARG A 127 1.65 -17.56 8.36
CA ARG A 127 1.40 -17.01 7.01
C ARG A 127 -0.07 -16.77 6.71
N ASP A 128 -0.96 -17.47 7.41
CA ASP A 128 -2.41 -17.32 7.28
C ASP A 128 -3.00 -16.37 8.32
N ALA A 129 -2.20 -15.86 9.27
CA ALA A 129 -2.62 -14.82 10.19
C ALA A 129 -2.77 -13.49 9.44
N PRO A 130 -3.99 -12.94 9.31
CA PRO A 130 -4.18 -11.69 8.61
C PRO A 130 -3.49 -10.56 9.33
N SER A 131 -2.74 -9.77 8.58
CA SER A 131 -1.86 -8.75 9.12
C SER A 131 -1.41 -7.82 8.02
N PHE A 132 -0.99 -6.61 8.40
CA PHE A 132 -0.51 -5.63 7.44
C PHE A 132 0.64 -4.79 8.01
N LEU A 133 1.49 -4.33 7.09
CA LEU A 133 2.46 -3.27 7.29
C LEU A 133 2.33 -2.31 6.11
N PHE A 134 1.89 -1.09 6.40
CA PHE A 134 1.81 0.01 5.45
C PHE A 134 2.91 1.02 5.72
N GLU A 135 3.67 1.32 4.68
CA GLU A 135 4.68 2.37 4.68
C GLU A 135 4.41 3.30 3.49
N SER A 136 4.89 4.53 3.57
CA SER A 136 4.70 5.52 2.52
C SER A 136 6.01 6.21 2.18
N VAL A 137 6.08 6.72 0.96
CA VAL A 137 7.20 7.51 0.45
C VAL A 137 6.60 8.74 -0.20
N GLU A 138 6.96 9.92 0.31
CA GLU A 138 6.46 11.17 -0.19
C GLU A 138 7.32 11.67 -1.36
N PRO A 139 6.72 12.09 -2.49
CA PRO A 139 7.45 12.71 -3.58
C PRO A 139 7.97 14.08 -3.12
N GLY A 140 9.28 14.30 -3.23
CA GLY A 140 9.93 15.57 -2.90
C GLY A 140 10.32 16.38 -4.13
N SER A 141 10.79 17.62 -3.92
CA SER A 141 11.25 18.51 -5.01
C SER A 141 12.45 17.95 -5.77
N ASP A 142 13.39 17.33 -5.05
CA ASP A 142 14.65 16.81 -5.61
C ASP A 142 14.81 15.29 -5.42
N ALA A 143 14.41 14.79 -4.25
CA ALA A 143 14.44 13.37 -3.90
C ALA A 143 13.20 12.97 -3.08
N SER A 144 12.75 11.74 -3.25
CA SER A 144 11.69 11.13 -2.46
C SER A 144 12.13 10.92 -1.00
N THR A 145 11.26 11.22 -0.04
CA THR A 145 11.51 11.00 1.39
C THR A 145 10.62 9.91 1.94
N VAL A 146 11.08 9.18 2.95
CA VAL A 146 10.19 8.28 3.70
C VAL A 146 9.05 9.12 4.27
N GLY A 147 7.81 8.68 4.07
CA GLY A 147 6.63 9.37 4.56
C GLY A 147 6.62 9.40 6.09
N ARG A 148 5.88 10.35 6.68
CA ARG A 148 5.93 10.58 8.13
C ARG A 148 5.51 9.36 8.94
N TYR A 149 4.57 8.57 8.43
CA TYR A 149 3.95 7.48 9.19
C TYR A 149 4.13 6.10 8.55
N SER A 150 4.32 5.11 9.42
CA SER A 150 4.10 3.69 9.09
C SER A 150 3.06 3.12 10.02
N VAL A 151 2.18 2.26 9.50
CA VAL A 151 1.09 1.67 10.28
C VAL A 151 1.13 0.16 10.11
N LEU A 152 0.98 -0.57 11.20
CA LEU A 152 0.91 -2.02 11.16
C LEU A 152 -0.12 -2.55 12.15
N GLY A 153 -0.66 -3.72 11.82
CA GLY A 153 -1.64 -4.43 12.64
C GLY A 153 -1.59 -5.92 12.33
N ALA A 154 -1.99 -6.74 13.29
CA ALA A 154 -2.00 -8.18 13.16
C ALA A 154 -3.18 -8.77 13.94
N GLN A 155 -3.67 -9.93 13.51
CA GLN A 155 -4.72 -10.68 14.21
C GLN A 155 -5.99 -9.85 14.40
N PRO A 156 -6.73 -9.57 13.31
CA PRO A 156 -7.97 -8.79 13.39
C PRO A 156 -8.99 -9.47 14.31
N SER A 157 -9.86 -8.70 14.94
CA SER A 157 -10.95 -9.23 15.79
C SER A 157 -12.05 -9.89 14.97
N VAL A 158 -12.29 -9.40 13.76
CA VAL A 158 -13.26 -9.94 12.80
C VAL A 158 -12.62 -9.98 11.41
N GLU A 159 -12.92 -11.01 10.63
CA GLU A 159 -12.59 -11.07 9.21
C GLU A 159 -13.85 -11.23 8.36
N ILE A 160 -13.84 -10.60 7.19
CA ILE A 160 -14.85 -10.74 6.16
C ILE A 160 -14.14 -11.19 4.88
N VAL A 161 -14.50 -12.38 4.40
CA VAL A 161 -13.97 -12.96 3.17
C VAL A 161 -15.12 -13.22 2.22
N ALA A 162 -15.12 -12.55 1.08
CA ALA A 162 -16.12 -12.73 0.04
C ALA A 162 -15.53 -13.48 -1.15
N LYS A 163 -16.25 -14.49 -1.61
CA LYS A 163 -16.00 -15.16 -2.88
C LYS A 163 -17.31 -15.29 -3.61
N GLU A 164 -17.44 -14.54 -4.71
CA GLU A 164 -18.72 -14.31 -5.36
C GLU A 164 -19.76 -13.89 -4.30
N ASN A 165 -21.00 -14.37 -4.39
CA ASN A 165 -22.01 -13.98 -3.42
C ASN A 165 -21.86 -14.67 -2.05
N MET A 166 -20.88 -15.55 -1.85
CA MET A 166 -20.66 -16.21 -0.56
C MET A 166 -19.73 -15.38 0.33
N VAL A 167 -20.26 -14.86 1.44
CA VAL A 167 -19.51 -14.11 2.43
C VAL A 167 -19.32 -14.95 3.69
N THR A 168 -18.05 -15.18 4.05
CA THR A 168 -17.66 -15.79 5.32
C THR A 168 -17.24 -14.71 6.30
N ILE A 169 -17.91 -14.64 7.45
CA ILE A 169 -17.56 -13.78 8.57
C ILE A 169 -16.94 -14.65 9.66
N MET A 170 -15.74 -14.29 10.10
CA MET A 170 -15.03 -14.97 11.20
C MET A 170 -14.84 -13.97 12.33
N ASP A 171 -15.59 -14.14 13.42
CA ASP A 171 -15.41 -13.38 14.65
C ASP A 171 -14.45 -14.15 15.57
N HIS A 172 -13.21 -13.66 15.67
CA HIS A 172 -12.17 -14.27 16.50
C HIS A 172 -12.33 -13.97 17.98
N TYR A 173 -13.10 -12.94 18.32
CA TYR A 173 -13.42 -12.61 19.69
C TYR A 173 -14.43 -13.63 20.26
N GLU A 174 -15.48 -13.95 19.51
CA GLU A 174 -16.49 -14.95 19.89
C GLU A 174 -16.10 -16.38 19.50
N GLY A 175 -15.07 -16.56 18.66
CA GLY A 175 -14.71 -17.87 18.10
C GLY A 175 -15.78 -18.41 17.14
N ARG A 176 -16.52 -17.51 16.46
CA ARG A 176 -17.68 -17.84 15.64
C ARG A 176 -17.38 -17.66 14.16
N ARG A 177 -17.80 -18.63 13.34
CA ARG A 177 -17.75 -18.57 11.88
C ARG A 177 -19.16 -18.67 11.32
N THR A 178 -19.53 -17.72 10.47
CA THR A 178 -20.82 -17.68 9.78
C THR A 178 -20.62 -17.50 8.29
N GLU A 179 -21.49 -18.11 7.50
CA GLU A 179 -21.55 -17.97 6.05
C GLU A 179 -22.92 -17.45 5.67
N GLU A 180 -22.96 -16.45 4.80
CA GLU A 180 -24.19 -15.90 4.26
C GLU A 180 -24.04 -15.56 2.78
N ILE A 181 -25.14 -15.64 2.05
CA ILE A 181 -25.21 -15.21 0.66
C ILE A 181 -25.57 -13.73 0.67
N VAL A 182 -24.66 -12.88 0.19
CA VAL A 182 -24.81 -11.42 0.19
C VAL A 182 -24.59 -10.90 -1.22
N ASP A 183 -25.48 -9.99 -1.61
CA ASP A 183 -25.44 -9.35 -2.92
C ASP A 183 -24.26 -8.39 -3.10
N ASP A 184 -23.86 -7.69 -2.05
CA ASP A 184 -22.70 -6.80 -2.01
C ASP A 184 -21.96 -7.01 -0.68
N PRO A 185 -20.75 -7.60 -0.68
CA PRO A 185 -20.00 -7.86 0.54
C PRO A 185 -19.56 -6.58 1.27
N MET A 186 -19.50 -5.42 0.61
CA MET A 186 -19.14 -4.15 1.24
C MET A 186 -20.23 -3.63 2.19
N GLU A 187 -21.47 -4.10 2.06
CA GLU A 187 -22.56 -3.76 2.99
C GLU A 187 -22.39 -4.40 4.37
N VAL A 188 -21.67 -5.52 4.47
CA VAL A 188 -21.44 -6.22 5.75
C VAL A 188 -20.62 -5.36 6.73
N PRO A 189 -19.38 -4.91 6.40
CA PRO A 189 -18.64 -4.04 7.30
C PRO A 189 -19.31 -2.67 7.49
N ARG A 190 -20.00 -2.14 6.46
CA ARG A 190 -20.77 -0.88 6.58
C ARG A 190 -21.82 -0.96 7.68
N LYS A 191 -22.67 -1.99 7.66
CA LYS A 191 -23.72 -2.19 8.67
C LYS A 191 -23.15 -2.40 10.07
N MET A 192 -22.00 -3.08 10.19
CA MET A 192 -21.33 -3.21 11.49
C MET A 192 -20.90 -1.84 12.04
N MET A 193 -20.35 -0.98 11.18
CA MET A 193 -19.90 0.36 11.56
C MET A 193 -21.04 1.30 11.97
N GLU A 194 -22.26 1.12 11.44
CA GLU A 194 -23.43 1.94 11.82
C GLU A 194 -23.76 1.85 13.32
N SER A 195 -23.40 0.73 13.96
CA SER A 195 -23.60 0.55 15.40
C SER A 195 -22.52 1.24 16.26
N TRP A 196 -21.46 1.78 15.64
CA TRP A 196 -20.31 2.35 16.34
C TRP A 196 -20.26 3.87 16.26
N THR A 197 -19.97 4.50 17.39
CA THR A 197 -19.74 5.94 17.54
C THR A 197 -18.32 6.13 18.09
N PRO A 198 -17.30 6.13 17.22
CA PRO A 198 -15.90 6.25 17.63
C PRO A 198 -15.62 7.60 18.28
N GLN A 199 -14.80 7.60 19.32
CA GLN A 199 -14.29 8.82 19.95
C GLN A 199 -12.89 9.15 19.44
N LEU A 200 -12.72 10.37 18.93
CA LEU A 200 -11.42 10.90 18.54
C LEU A 200 -10.71 11.46 19.77
N VAL A 201 -9.40 11.25 19.83
CA VAL A 201 -8.54 11.67 20.95
C VAL A 201 -7.41 12.51 20.37
N ASP A 202 -7.25 13.74 20.89
CA ASP A 202 -6.35 14.76 20.33
C ASP A 202 -4.88 14.34 20.35
N GLU A 203 -4.49 13.45 21.25
CA GLU A 203 -3.13 12.95 21.39
C GLU A 203 -2.73 11.93 20.30
N LEU A 204 -3.70 11.38 19.56
CA LEU A 204 -3.42 10.45 18.47
C LEU A 204 -3.21 11.21 17.16
N PRO A 205 -2.26 10.77 16.31
CA PRO A 205 -2.05 11.42 15.02
C PRO A 205 -3.28 11.26 14.10
N GLU A 206 -3.55 12.26 13.27
CA GLU A 206 -4.64 12.24 12.26
C GLU A 206 -4.32 11.33 11.04
N VAL A 207 -3.99 10.08 11.33
CA VAL A 207 -3.80 8.99 10.37
C VAL A 207 -4.67 7.80 10.73
N PHE A 208 -4.71 6.77 9.88
CA PHE A 208 -5.41 5.54 10.20
C PHE A 208 -4.92 4.97 11.55
N SER A 209 -5.85 4.86 12.49
CA SER A 209 -5.59 4.43 13.87
C SER A 209 -6.37 3.20 14.28
N GLY A 210 -7.05 2.53 13.34
CA GLY A 210 -7.86 1.34 13.58
C GLY A 210 -9.09 1.33 12.67
N GLY A 211 -9.61 0.14 12.37
CA GLY A 211 -10.74 -0.05 11.46
C GLY A 211 -10.55 -1.24 10.53
N TRP A 212 -11.21 -1.22 9.37
CA TRP A 212 -11.12 -2.27 8.37
C TRP A 212 -9.87 -2.10 7.51
N VAL A 213 -9.08 -3.17 7.35
CA VAL A 213 -7.92 -3.19 6.46
C VAL A 213 -7.93 -4.46 5.62
N GLY A 214 -7.58 -4.33 4.35
CA GLY A 214 -7.47 -5.48 3.47
C GLY A 214 -7.37 -5.11 2.00
N TYR A 215 -7.94 -5.95 1.15
CA TYR A 215 -7.97 -5.72 -0.29
C TYR A 215 -9.35 -6.01 -0.90
N PHE A 216 -9.59 -5.35 -2.01
CA PHE A 216 -10.71 -5.49 -2.91
C PHE A 216 -10.12 -5.87 -4.26
N SER A 217 -10.42 -7.05 -4.78
CA SER A 217 -9.96 -7.49 -6.10
C SER A 217 -10.56 -6.62 -7.20
N TYR A 218 -10.00 -6.66 -8.41
CA TYR A 218 -10.64 -6.09 -9.60
C TYR A 218 -12.07 -6.60 -9.78
N ASP A 219 -12.27 -7.89 -9.50
CA ASP A 219 -13.57 -8.56 -9.58
C ASP A 219 -14.61 -8.04 -8.57
N THR A 220 -14.21 -7.20 -7.59
CA THR A 220 -15.17 -6.47 -6.73
C THR A 220 -16.12 -5.59 -7.54
N VAL A 221 -15.72 -5.13 -8.74
CA VAL A 221 -16.61 -4.37 -9.63
C VAL A 221 -17.86 -5.15 -10.02
N ARG A 222 -17.81 -6.48 -10.03
CA ARG A 222 -18.93 -7.34 -10.41
C ARG A 222 -20.10 -7.26 -9.43
N TYR A 223 -19.85 -6.90 -8.17
CA TYR A 223 -20.91 -6.61 -7.19
C TYR A 223 -21.63 -5.28 -7.49
N VAL A 224 -20.96 -4.35 -8.19
CA VAL A 224 -21.50 -3.03 -8.55
C VAL A 224 -22.18 -3.09 -9.93
N GLU A 225 -21.46 -3.57 -10.93
CA GLU A 225 -21.88 -3.63 -12.34
C GLU A 225 -22.51 -4.99 -12.72
N LYS A 226 -23.32 -5.57 -11.83
CA LYS A 226 -23.87 -6.94 -11.92
C LYS A 226 -24.49 -7.30 -13.27
N LYS A 227 -25.19 -6.36 -13.90
CA LYS A 227 -25.89 -6.57 -15.16
C LYS A 227 -24.95 -6.67 -16.37
N LYS A 228 -23.77 -6.05 -16.25
CA LYS A 228 -22.81 -5.87 -17.34
C LYS A 228 -21.61 -6.80 -17.17
N LEU A 229 -21.24 -7.09 -15.93
CA LEU A 229 -20.13 -7.95 -15.55
C LEU A 229 -20.58 -9.00 -14.54
N PRO A 230 -21.46 -9.95 -14.92
CA PRO A 230 -21.82 -11.06 -14.04
C PRO A 230 -20.61 -11.95 -13.73
N PHE A 231 -20.66 -12.70 -12.63
CA PHE A 231 -19.62 -13.67 -12.28
C PHE A 231 -19.54 -14.84 -13.29
N ASP A 232 -20.69 -15.31 -13.79
CA ASP A 232 -20.75 -16.41 -14.78
C ASP A 232 -20.13 -16.05 -16.14
N GLY A 233 -20.01 -14.75 -16.45
CA GLY A 233 -19.38 -14.24 -17.67
C GLY A 233 -17.91 -13.87 -17.50
N ALA A 234 -17.34 -14.05 -16.29
CA ALA A 234 -15.95 -13.73 -16.03
C ALA A 234 -15.00 -14.71 -16.77
N PRO A 235 -13.77 -14.28 -17.09
CA PRO A 235 -12.71 -15.20 -17.46
C PRO A 235 -12.49 -16.29 -16.40
N PRO A 236 -11.86 -17.42 -16.74
CA PRO A 236 -11.54 -18.47 -15.78
C PRO A 236 -10.78 -17.95 -14.55
N ASP A 237 -11.21 -18.38 -13.35
CA ASP A 237 -10.48 -18.15 -12.10
C ASP A 237 -9.51 -19.29 -11.83
N ASP A 238 -8.24 -19.08 -12.17
CA ASP A 238 -7.19 -20.07 -12.02
C ASP A 238 -6.52 -20.05 -10.64
N ARG A 239 -6.77 -19.02 -9.82
CA ARG A 239 -6.09 -18.84 -8.52
C ARG A 239 -7.01 -19.04 -7.33
N ASN A 240 -8.33 -18.97 -7.53
CA ASN A 240 -9.35 -19.13 -6.50
C ASN A 240 -9.08 -18.24 -5.27
N LEU A 241 -8.73 -16.97 -5.53
CA LEU A 241 -8.52 -15.98 -4.48
C LEU A 241 -9.85 -15.32 -4.10
N PRO A 242 -10.03 -14.87 -2.86
CA PRO A 242 -11.17 -14.05 -2.49
C PRO A 242 -11.31 -12.80 -3.35
N ASP A 243 -12.54 -12.36 -3.57
CA ASP A 243 -12.80 -11.09 -4.24
C ASP A 243 -12.63 -9.92 -3.26
N VAL A 244 -13.03 -10.11 -2.00
CA VAL A 244 -12.81 -9.15 -0.92
C VAL A 244 -12.26 -9.88 0.29
N HIS A 245 -11.23 -9.33 0.90
CA HIS A 245 -10.77 -9.75 2.21
C HIS A 245 -10.55 -8.53 3.08
N LEU A 246 -11.22 -8.45 4.23
CA LEU A 246 -11.10 -7.37 5.20
C LEU A 246 -10.91 -7.95 6.60
N GLY A 247 -9.95 -7.39 7.35
CA GLY A 247 -9.81 -7.60 8.79
C GLY A 247 -10.18 -6.35 9.56
N LEU A 248 -10.90 -6.49 10.66
CA LEU A 248 -11.17 -5.43 11.63
C LEU A 248 -10.04 -5.35 12.65
N TYR A 249 -9.22 -4.31 12.59
CA TYR A 249 -8.08 -4.13 13.48
C TYR A 249 -8.40 -3.13 14.58
N GLU A 250 -8.71 -3.67 15.76
CA GLU A 250 -8.81 -2.92 17.02
C GLU A 250 -7.41 -2.61 17.59
N ASP A 251 -6.44 -3.48 17.31
CA ASP A 251 -5.03 -3.33 17.70
C ASP A 251 -4.19 -2.83 16.51
N VAL A 252 -3.60 -1.65 16.65
CA VAL A 252 -2.66 -1.11 15.65
C VAL A 252 -1.46 -0.45 16.29
N MET A 253 -0.38 -0.36 15.54
CA MET A 253 0.82 0.37 15.89
C MET A 253 1.17 1.39 14.82
N ILE A 254 1.36 2.64 15.23
CA ILE A 254 1.67 3.78 14.34
C ILE A 254 3.05 4.30 14.70
N PHE A 255 3.97 4.32 13.73
CA PHE A 255 5.26 4.97 13.85
C PHE A 255 5.17 6.40 13.32
N ASP A 256 5.58 7.38 14.12
CA ASP A 256 5.83 8.76 13.68
C ASP A 256 7.34 8.94 13.53
N HIS A 257 7.82 8.88 12.29
CA HIS A 257 9.25 8.97 11.96
C HIS A 257 9.81 10.38 12.18
N LEU A 258 8.95 11.40 12.21
CA LEU A 258 9.36 12.78 12.46
C LEU A 258 9.59 13.00 13.96
N GLU A 259 8.63 12.58 14.79
CA GLU A 259 8.69 12.75 16.25
C GLU A 259 9.47 11.64 16.98
N LYS A 260 9.87 10.58 16.28
CA LYS A 260 10.58 9.40 16.84
C LYS A 260 9.76 8.66 17.91
N LYS A 261 8.45 8.63 17.71
CA LYS A 261 7.47 7.97 18.60
C LYS A 261 6.80 6.81 17.89
N ALA A 262 6.37 5.83 18.67
CA ALA A 262 5.39 4.86 18.21
C ALA A 262 4.20 4.81 19.17
N TYR A 263 3.00 4.84 18.62
CA TYR A 263 1.74 4.72 19.33
C TYR A 263 1.22 3.30 19.15
N LEU A 264 1.07 2.57 20.25
CA LEU A 264 0.34 1.32 20.29
C LEU A 264 -1.08 1.66 20.72
N ILE A 265 -2.06 1.23 19.95
CA ILE A 265 -3.46 1.62 20.12
C ILE A 265 -4.31 0.35 20.21
N HIS A 266 -5.21 0.32 21.18
CA HIS A 266 -6.25 -0.70 21.32
C HIS A 266 -7.61 0.01 21.37
N TRP A 267 -8.52 -0.34 20.47
CA TRP A 267 -9.88 0.18 20.47
C TRP A 267 -10.81 -0.68 21.31
N VAL A 268 -11.44 -0.05 22.32
CA VAL A 268 -12.37 -0.72 23.23
C VAL A 268 -13.81 -0.50 22.77
N ARG A 269 -14.50 -1.60 22.54
CA ARG A 269 -15.93 -1.67 22.23
C ARG A 269 -16.77 -1.80 23.51
N LEU A 270 -17.46 -0.74 23.90
CA LEU A 270 -18.22 -0.69 25.17
C LEU A 270 -19.44 -1.61 25.16
N ASP A 271 -20.02 -1.88 24.00
CA ASP A 271 -21.16 -2.76 23.80
C ASP A 271 -20.89 -4.23 24.20
N ARG A 272 -19.62 -4.60 24.39
CA ARG A 272 -19.19 -5.94 24.83
C ARG A 272 -19.15 -6.12 26.35
N PHE A 273 -19.35 -5.06 27.14
CA PHE A 273 -19.15 -5.10 28.59
C PHE A 273 -20.37 -4.59 29.35
N SER A 274 -20.53 -5.06 30.59
CA SER A 274 -21.65 -4.63 31.43
C SER A 274 -21.41 -3.26 32.07
N THR A 275 -20.13 -2.89 32.27
CA THR A 275 -19.75 -1.63 32.90
C THR A 275 -18.55 -0.98 32.18
N VAL A 276 -18.46 0.35 32.24
CA VAL A 276 -17.34 1.12 31.67
C VAL A 276 -16.02 0.77 32.35
N GLU A 277 -16.04 0.47 33.65
CA GLU A 277 -14.85 0.08 34.41
C GLU A 277 -14.30 -1.29 33.95
N GLU A 278 -15.18 -2.27 33.72
CA GLU A 278 -14.82 -3.55 33.16
C GLU A 278 -14.20 -3.41 31.76
N ALA A 279 -14.84 -2.60 30.89
CA ALA A 279 -14.33 -2.30 29.55
C ALA A 279 -12.94 -1.65 29.59
N PHE A 280 -12.73 -0.69 30.49
CA PHE A 280 -11.44 -0.03 30.68
C PHE A 280 -10.35 -1.02 31.13
N ASN A 281 -10.65 -1.85 32.13
CA ASN A 281 -9.70 -2.81 32.67
C ASN A 281 -9.31 -3.88 31.64
N ASP A 282 -10.27 -4.42 30.88
CA ASP A 282 -9.97 -5.34 29.77
C ASP A 282 -9.12 -4.65 28.69
N GLY A 283 -9.50 -3.43 28.31
CA GLY A 283 -8.79 -2.65 27.31
C GLY A 283 -7.33 -2.35 27.69
N ILE A 284 -7.07 -1.99 28.94
CA ILE A 284 -5.70 -1.79 29.45
C ILE A 284 -4.92 -3.11 29.42
N ASN A 285 -5.52 -4.22 29.85
CA ASN A 285 -4.85 -5.54 29.79
C ASN A 285 -4.47 -5.92 28.35
N ARG A 286 -5.35 -5.67 27.36
CA ARG A 286 -5.07 -5.90 25.94
C ARG A 286 -3.95 -5.00 25.42
N LEU A 287 -4.00 -3.71 25.76
CA LEU A 287 -2.95 -2.76 25.40
C LEU A 287 -1.59 -3.16 26.01
N GLU A 288 -1.56 -3.56 27.28
CA GLU A 288 -0.34 -4.04 27.93
C GLU A 288 0.20 -5.32 27.28
N ASN A 289 -0.69 -6.24 26.87
CA ASN A 289 -0.30 -7.41 26.10
C ASN A 289 0.34 -7.02 24.76
N LEU A 290 -0.25 -6.06 24.04
CA LEU A 290 0.31 -5.53 22.78
C LEU A 290 1.69 -4.89 23.01
N VAL A 291 1.86 -4.08 24.06
CA VAL A 291 3.14 -3.49 24.46
C VAL A 291 4.17 -4.57 24.80
N SER A 292 3.77 -5.61 25.53
CA SER A 292 4.68 -6.70 25.90
C SER A 292 5.24 -7.44 24.68
N ARG A 293 4.45 -7.61 23.62
CA ARG A 293 4.88 -8.30 22.39
C ARG A 293 6.02 -7.56 21.69
N VAL A 294 6.01 -6.24 21.69
CA VAL A 294 7.04 -5.42 21.02
C VAL A 294 8.24 -5.12 21.91
N HIS A 295 8.08 -5.14 23.24
CA HIS A 295 9.17 -4.93 24.22
C HIS A 295 9.88 -6.22 24.68
N ASN A 296 9.47 -7.40 24.18
CA ASN A 296 10.01 -8.68 24.63
C ASN A 296 11.54 -8.81 24.46
N ILE A 297 12.18 -9.47 25.44
CA ILE A 297 13.65 -9.60 25.58
C ILE A 297 14.31 -10.34 24.40
N THR A 298 13.55 -11.18 23.68
CA THR A 298 14.04 -11.93 22.51
C THR A 298 13.47 -11.34 21.24
N THR A 299 14.09 -10.26 20.76
CA THR A 299 13.76 -9.67 19.45
C THR A 299 13.93 -10.72 18.34
N PRO A 300 12.97 -10.85 17.40
CA PRO A 300 13.12 -11.74 16.26
C PRO A 300 14.40 -11.42 15.50
N ARG A 301 15.24 -12.44 15.26
CA ARG A 301 16.46 -12.27 14.47
C ARG A 301 16.09 -12.28 13.00
N LEU A 302 15.94 -11.11 12.41
CA LEU A 302 15.78 -10.99 10.97
C LEU A 302 17.09 -11.34 10.25
N PRO A 303 17.04 -12.06 9.12
CA PRO A 303 18.22 -12.25 8.27
C PRO A 303 18.78 -10.88 7.88
N ALA A 304 20.04 -10.60 8.22
CA ALA A 304 20.64 -9.29 7.99
C ALA A 304 20.63 -8.92 6.50
N GLY A 305 20.89 -9.90 5.64
CA GLY A 305 21.08 -9.72 4.20
C GLY A 305 22.37 -8.98 3.89
N SER A 306 23.00 -9.31 2.77
CA SER A 306 24.10 -8.51 2.21
C SER A 306 23.68 -8.00 0.82
N ILE A 307 24.02 -6.75 0.50
CA ILE A 307 23.65 -6.12 -0.77
C ILE A 307 24.95 -5.80 -1.51
N GLN A 308 25.17 -6.46 -2.65
CA GLN A 308 26.26 -6.13 -3.58
C GLN A 308 25.76 -5.45 -4.87
N LEU A 309 24.47 -5.09 -4.92
CA LEU A 309 23.80 -4.76 -6.18
C LEU A 309 23.89 -3.30 -6.61
N SER A 310 24.07 -3.11 -7.93
CA SER A 310 23.54 -1.95 -8.64
C SER A 310 22.02 -2.08 -8.73
N THR A 311 21.29 -1.39 -7.86
CA THR A 311 19.82 -1.43 -7.78
C THR A 311 19.11 -0.75 -8.96
N ARG A 312 19.86 -0.12 -9.87
CA ARG A 312 19.33 0.67 -11.01
C ARG A 312 19.08 -0.13 -12.30
N LEU A 313 19.31 -1.44 -12.29
CA LEU A 313 19.09 -2.31 -13.45
C LEU A 313 17.73 -3.02 -13.32
N PHE A 314 17.02 -3.17 -14.45
CA PHE A 314 15.81 -4.01 -14.54
C PHE A 314 16.18 -5.48 -14.27
N GLY A 315 15.26 -6.23 -13.66
CA GLY A 315 15.41 -7.67 -13.43
C GLY A 315 15.45 -8.47 -14.75
N PRO A 316 15.78 -9.77 -14.69
CA PRO A 316 15.76 -10.63 -15.87
C PRO A 316 14.35 -10.69 -16.47
N LYS A 317 14.27 -10.94 -17.77
CA LYS A 317 13.01 -11.16 -18.47
C LYS A 317 12.28 -12.35 -17.84
N LEU A 318 10.99 -12.19 -17.60
CA LEU A 318 10.13 -13.27 -17.10
C LEU A 318 9.73 -14.17 -18.28
N GLU A 319 9.96 -15.47 -18.14
CA GLU A 319 9.72 -16.44 -19.22
C GLU A 319 8.31 -17.04 -19.17
N MET A 320 7.71 -17.15 -17.97
CA MET A 320 6.36 -17.70 -17.79
C MET A 320 5.33 -16.56 -17.74
N SER A 321 4.43 -16.52 -18.72
CA SER A 321 3.31 -15.59 -18.80
C SER A 321 2.01 -16.36 -19.05
N SER A 322 0.88 -15.81 -18.60
CA SER A 322 -0.46 -16.31 -18.89
C SER A 322 -0.82 -16.23 -20.37
N MET A 323 -0.13 -15.36 -21.13
CA MET A 323 -0.29 -15.20 -22.57
C MET A 323 1.09 -15.22 -23.24
N THR A 324 1.18 -15.85 -24.40
CA THR A 324 2.36 -15.70 -25.26
C THR A 324 2.45 -14.26 -25.80
N SER A 325 3.65 -13.87 -26.24
CA SER A 325 3.86 -12.54 -26.83
C SER A 325 2.94 -12.29 -28.04
N GLU A 326 2.67 -13.32 -28.84
CA GLU A 326 1.82 -13.19 -30.04
C GLU A 326 0.33 -13.11 -29.67
N GLU A 327 -0.13 -13.86 -28.66
CA GLU A 327 -1.50 -13.75 -28.15
C GLU A 327 -1.78 -12.37 -27.58
N TYR A 328 -0.85 -11.80 -26.79
CA TYR A 328 -1.03 -10.45 -26.25
C TYR A 328 -1.07 -9.40 -27.37
N LYS A 329 -0.16 -9.49 -28.36
CA LYS A 329 -0.18 -8.58 -29.52
C LYS A 329 -1.48 -8.70 -30.32
N ALA A 330 -2.01 -9.92 -30.48
CA ALA A 330 -3.28 -10.14 -31.15
C ALA A 330 -4.44 -9.49 -30.38
N ALA A 331 -4.45 -9.60 -29.05
CA ALA A 331 -5.43 -8.91 -28.21
C ALA A 331 -5.33 -7.37 -28.33
N VAL A 332 -4.11 -6.83 -28.41
CA VAL A 332 -3.90 -5.38 -28.68
C VAL A 332 -4.47 -4.99 -30.03
N LEU A 333 -4.27 -5.79 -31.09
CA LEU A 333 -4.85 -5.51 -32.40
C LEU A 333 -6.38 -5.53 -32.39
N GLN A 334 -7.00 -6.50 -31.71
CA GLN A 334 -8.46 -6.56 -31.54
C GLN A 334 -8.98 -5.35 -30.75
N ALA A 335 -8.32 -4.96 -29.66
CA ALA A 335 -8.65 -3.75 -28.91
C ALA A 335 -8.61 -2.49 -29.80
N LYS A 336 -7.64 -2.39 -30.70
CA LYS A 336 -7.56 -1.28 -31.67
C LYS A 336 -8.72 -1.28 -32.66
N GLU A 337 -9.21 -2.45 -33.08
CA GLU A 337 -10.40 -2.53 -33.94
C GLU A 337 -11.63 -1.95 -33.24
N HIS A 338 -11.84 -2.26 -31.96
CA HIS A 338 -12.90 -1.65 -31.14
C HIS A 338 -12.74 -0.14 -30.98
N ILE A 339 -11.51 0.34 -30.85
CA ILE A 339 -11.23 1.79 -30.79
C ILE A 339 -11.59 2.47 -32.12
N LEU A 340 -11.20 1.88 -33.25
CA LEU A 340 -11.50 2.42 -34.58
C LEU A 340 -13.01 2.36 -34.91
N ALA A 341 -13.70 1.35 -34.39
CA ALA A 341 -15.15 1.23 -34.50
C ALA A 341 -15.91 2.26 -33.63
N GLY A 342 -15.22 2.88 -32.65
CA GLY A 342 -15.81 3.85 -31.74
C GLY A 342 -16.50 3.24 -30.52
N ASP A 343 -16.26 1.95 -30.22
CA ASP A 343 -16.79 1.29 -29.04
C ASP A 343 -16.15 1.82 -27.75
N ILE A 344 -14.85 2.11 -27.82
CA ILE A 344 -14.01 2.61 -26.73
C ILE A 344 -13.00 3.64 -27.27
N PHE A 345 -12.53 4.54 -26.40
CA PHE A 345 -11.40 5.44 -26.65
C PHE A 345 -10.07 4.83 -26.23
N GLN A 346 -10.08 4.08 -25.11
CA GLN A 346 -8.93 3.40 -24.54
C GLN A 346 -9.40 2.15 -23.80
N ILE A 347 -8.52 1.14 -23.78
CA ILE A 347 -8.63 -0.05 -22.93
C ILE A 347 -7.25 -0.37 -22.36
N VAL A 348 -7.19 -0.86 -21.14
CA VAL A 348 -5.94 -1.25 -20.49
C VAL A 348 -5.92 -2.76 -20.39
N LEU A 349 -5.15 -3.41 -21.27
CA LEU A 349 -4.98 -4.85 -21.27
C LEU A 349 -3.80 -5.24 -20.39
N SER A 350 -3.86 -6.43 -19.79
CA SER A 350 -2.83 -6.93 -18.89
C SER A 350 -2.53 -8.41 -19.12
N GLN A 351 -1.34 -8.82 -18.69
CA GLN A 351 -0.92 -10.22 -18.65
C GLN A 351 -0.22 -10.52 -17.34
N ARG A 352 -0.34 -11.77 -16.87
CA ARG A 352 0.24 -12.21 -15.60
C ARG A 352 1.50 -13.02 -15.86
N PHE A 353 2.60 -12.63 -15.24
CA PHE A 353 3.85 -13.37 -15.23
C PHE A 353 3.98 -14.19 -13.94
N GLU A 354 4.62 -15.36 -14.02
CA GLU A 354 4.97 -16.20 -12.88
C GLU A 354 6.48 -16.25 -12.69
N ARG A 355 6.92 -16.19 -11.43
CA ARG A 355 8.30 -16.46 -11.04
C ARG A 355 8.36 -17.34 -9.80
N ARG A 356 9.16 -18.40 -9.84
CA ARG A 356 9.44 -19.23 -8.66
C ARG A 356 10.61 -18.66 -7.87
N THR A 357 10.56 -18.77 -6.55
CA THR A 357 11.61 -18.26 -5.66
C THR A 357 11.63 -18.99 -4.33
N PHE A 358 12.79 -19.01 -3.65
CA PHE A 358 12.93 -19.50 -2.27
C PHE A 358 13.06 -18.36 -1.24
N ALA A 359 13.03 -17.10 -1.69
CA ALA A 359 12.96 -15.96 -0.80
C ALA A 359 11.57 -15.86 -0.17
N ASP A 360 11.51 -15.56 1.13
CA ASP A 360 10.23 -15.37 1.82
C ASP A 360 9.53 -14.10 1.31
N PRO A 361 8.19 -14.05 1.16
CA PRO A 361 7.48 -12.85 0.73
C PRO A 361 7.85 -11.59 1.52
N PHE A 362 8.14 -11.71 2.82
CA PHE A 362 8.55 -10.56 3.62
C PHE A 362 9.99 -10.12 3.33
N GLU A 363 10.89 -11.04 2.99
CA GLU A 363 12.23 -10.70 2.49
C GLU A 363 12.15 -9.95 1.16
N ILE A 364 11.22 -10.37 0.28
CA ILE A 364 10.92 -9.69 -0.98
C ILE A 364 10.33 -8.30 -0.73
N TYR A 365 9.45 -8.14 0.26
CA TYR A 365 8.98 -6.81 0.69
C TYR A 365 10.14 -5.91 1.16
N ARG A 366 11.04 -6.44 1.99
CA ARG A 366 12.23 -5.71 2.44
C ARG A 366 13.12 -5.28 1.28
N ALA A 367 13.29 -6.12 0.27
CA ALA A 367 14.01 -5.79 -0.96
C ALA A 367 13.25 -4.76 -1.81
N LEU A 368 11.92 -4.87 -1.92
CA LEU A 368 11.08 -3.96 -2.70
C LEU A 368 11.15 -2.52 -2.18
N ARG A 369 11.21 -2.32 -0.86
CA ARG A 369 11.45 -1.02 -0.21
C ARG A 369 12.72 -0.31 -0.70
N ILE A 370 13.70 -1.08 -1.19
CA ILE A 370 14.97 -0.56 -1.71
C ILE A 370 14.90 -0.36 -3.22
N VAL A 371 14.31 -1.31 -3.95
CA VAL A 371 14.29 -1.32 -5.42
C VAL A 371 13.31 -0.30 -5.98
N ASN A 372 12.13 -0.18 -5.36
CA ASN A 372 11.07 0.70 -5.87
C ASN A 372 10.27 1.25 -4.68
N PRO A 373 10.76 2.28 -3.98
CA PRO A 373 10.00 2.97 -2.95
C PRO A 373 8.88 3.82 -3.59
N SER A 374 7.62 3.57 -3.21
CA SER A 374 6.43 4.27 -3.73
C SER A 374 5.54 4.83 -2.59
N PRO A 375 4.60 5.75 -2.89
CA PRO A 375 3.67 6.30 -1.90
C PRO A 375 2.88 5.27 -1.10
N TYR A 376 2.59 4.11 -1.70
CA TYR A 376 1.85 3.03 -1.06
C TYR A 376 2.67 1.74 -1.08
N MET A 377 3.45 1.54 -0.03
CA MET A 377 4.15 0.28 0.23
C MET A 377 3.28 -0.56 1.16
N ALA A 378 3.02 -1.82 0.78
CA ALA A 378 2.28 -2.73 1.63
C ALA A 378 2.88 -4.13 1.65
N TYR A 379 2.96 -4.68 2.86
CA TYR A 379 2.97 -6.12 3.08
C TYR A 379 1.64 -6.47 3.74
N LEU A 380 0.75 -7.14 3.01
CA LEU A 380 -0.59 -7.49 3.47
C LEU A 380 -0.76 -9.00 3.39
N GLN A 381 -0.86 -9.65 4.55
CA GLN A 381 -1.28 -11.04 4.65
C GLN A 381 -2.80 -11.07 4.73
N ALA A 382 -3.44 -11.65 3.73
CA ALA A 382 -4.87 -11.91 3.67
C ALA A 382 -5.11 -13.42 3.58
N ARG A 383 -6.32 -13.88 3.87
CA ARG A 383 -6.62 -15.30 3.70
C ARG A 383 -6.46 -15.73 2.24
N GLY A 384 -5.66 -16.77 2.04
CA GLY A 384 -5.37 -17.36 0.74
C GLY A 384 -4.24 -16.68 -0.04
N CYS A 385 -3.79 -15.48 0.34
CA CYS A 385 -2.67 -14.81 -0.35
C CYS A 385 -1.95 -13.74 0.47
N ILE A 386 -0.69 -13.49 0.11
CA ILE A 386 0.12 -12.38 0.61
C ILE A 386 0.36 -11.40 -0.55
N LEU A 387 0.06 -10.13 -0.31
CA LEU A 387 0.30 -9.02 -1.24
C LEU A 387 1.56 -8.29 -0.81
N VAL A 388 2.51 -8.17 -1.73
CA VAL A 388 3.74 -7.37 -1.58
C VAL A 388 3.69 -6.25 -2.62
N ALA A 389 3.34 -5.05 -2.19
CA ALA A 389 2.98 -3.95 -3.08
C ALA A 389 3.88 -2.73 -2.94
N SER A 390 4.08 -2.04 -4.05
CA SER A 390 4.71 -0.71 -4.16
C SER A 390 3.94 0.13 -5.18
N SER A 391 2.71 0.49 -4.81
CA SER A 391 1.81 1.19 -5.72
C SER A 391 2.12 2.68 -5.79
N PRO A 392 2.17 3.25 -7.01
CA PRO A 392 2.34 4.69 -7.20
C PRO A 392 1.02 5.46 -7.05
N GLU A 393 -0.13 4.81 -7.16
CA GLU A 393 -1.42 5.46 -7.47
C GLU A 393 -2.51 5.14 -6.45
N ILE A 394 -3.38 6.12 -6.20
CA ILE A 394 -4.56 5.97 -5.32
C ILE A 394 -5.73 5.44 -6.14
N LEU A 395 -6.48 4.50 -5.59
CA LEU A 395 -7.78 4.13 -6.15
C LEU A 395 -8.80 5.20 -5.77
N THR A 396 -8.95 5.42 -4.46
CA THR A 396 -9.78 6.47 -3.90
C THR A 396 -9.36 6.77 -2.48
N ARG A 397 -9.52 8.02 -2.08
CA ARG A 397 -9.31 8.47 -0.70
C ARG A 397 -10.49 9.34 -0.28
N VAL A 398 -11.00 9.10 0.93
CA VAL A 398 -12.00 9.95 1.57
C VAL A 398 -11.42 10.40 2.90
N LYS A 399 -11.28 11.71 3.10
CA LYS A 399 -10.79 12.26 4.37
C LYS A 399 -11.66 13.43 4.78
N LYS A 400 -12.27 13.38 5.96
CA LYS A 400 -13.16 14.43 6.49
C LYS A 400 -14.22 14.82 5.43
N ASN A 401 -14.94 13.82 4.91
CA ASN A 401 -15.93 13.91 3.82
C ASN A 401 -15.42 14.40 2.46
N LYS A 402 -14.13 14.68 2.30
CA LYS A 402 -13.56 15.05 1.01
C LYS A 402 -13.06 13.83 0.24
N ILE A 403 -13.64 13.58 -0.93
CA ILE A 403 -13.19 12.55 -1.87
C ILE A 403 -12.02 13.09 -2.67
N ILE A 404 -10.99 12.27 -2.86
CA ILE A 404 -9.80 12.59 -3.64
C ILE A 404 -9.51 11.42 -4.57
N ASN A 405 -9.40 11.72 -5.86
CA ASN A 405 -8.86 10.84 -6.88
C ASN A 405 -7.63 11.51 -7.51
N ARG A 406 -6.59 10.74 -7.80
CA ARG A 406 -5.33 11.25 -8.34
C ARG A 406 -4.84 10.35 -9.47
N PRO A 407 -5.35 10.54 -10.70
CA PRO A 407 -4.86 9.79 -11.84
C PRO A 407 -3.39 10.13 -12.11
N LEU A 408 -2.62 9.10 -12.45
CA LEU A 408 -1.25 9.22 -12.90
C LEU A 408 -1.15 8.71 -14.34
N ALA A 409 -0.50 9.48 -15.20
CA ALA A 409 -0.17 9.07 -16.57
C ALA A 409 1.19 9.65 -16.97
N GLY A 410 1.72 9.26 -18.13
CA GLY A 410 2.97 9.80 -18.64
C GLY A 410 4.17 9.48 -17.76
N THR A 411 4.92 8.43 -18.08
CA THR A 411 6.07 8.01 -17.27
C THR A 411 7.37 8.26 -18.02
N VAL A 412 8.30 8.97 -17.37
CA VAL A 412 9.67 9.16 -17.89
C VAL A 412 10.68 8.96 -16.77
N ARG A 413 11.84 8.40 -17.12
CA ARG A 413 12.96 8.20 -16.19
C ARG A 413 13.44 9.54 -15.61
N ARG A 414 13.98 9.51 -14.38
CA ARG A 414 14.72 10.65 -13.84
C ARG A 414 16.00 10.92 -14.65
N GLY A 415 16.33 12.20 -14.85
CA GLY A 415 17.57 12.61 -15.49
C GLY A 415 18.78 12.31 -14.59
N LYS A 416 19.94 12.06 -15.20
CA LYS A 416 21.19 11.85 -14.43
C LYS A 416 21.70 13.13 -13.80
N THR A 417 21.28 14.28 -14.33
CA THR A 417 21.61 15.62 -13.82
C THR A 417 20.34 16.46 -13.67
N PRO A 418 20.31 17.48 -12.78
CA PRO A 418 19.16 18.36 -12.64
C PRO A 418 18.76 19.09 -13.94
N LYS A 419 19.72 19.31 -14.86
CA LYS A 419 19.44 19.91 -16.17
C LYS A 419 18.72 18.94 -17.10
N GLU A 420 19.21 17.69 -17.15
CA GLU A 420 18.56 16.62 -17.92
C GLU A 420 17.17 16.32 -17.36
N ASP A 421 17.01 16.30 -16.02
CA ASP A 421 15.73 16.03 -15.36
C ASP A 421 14.66 17.07 -15.73
N LYS A 422 15.03 18.36 -15.75
CA LYS A 422 14.14 19.45 -16.20
C LYS A 422 13.85 19.43 -17.70
N MET A 423 14.77 18.88 -18.51
CA MET A 423 14.54 18.72 -19.95
C MET A 423 13.51 17.61 -20.19
N LEU A 424 13.68 16.47 -19.52
CA LEU A 424 12.75 15.34 -19.57
C LEU A 424 11.34 15.71 -19.07
N GLU A 425 11.24 16.52 -18.01
CA GLU A 425 9.96 17.09 -17.56
C GLU A 425 9.28 17.93 -18.66
N LYS A 426 10.03 18.80 -19.34
CA LYS A 426 9.49 19.63 -20.42
C LYS A 426 9.11 18.80 -21.63
N GLU A 427 9.89 17.77 -21.97
CA GLU A 427 9.57 16.84 -23.04
C GLU A 427 8.26 16.11 -22.73
N LEU A 428 8.09 15.61 -21.50
CA LEU A 428 6.87 14.93 -21.07
C LEU A 428 5.63 15.83 -21.12
N LEU A 429 5.73 17.07 -20.64
CA LEU A 429 4.61 18.03 -20.65
C LEU A 429 4.30 18.57 -22.06
N ASN A 430 5.21 18.41 -23.03
CA ASN A 430 4.97 18.77 -24.42
C ASN A 430 4.61 17.56 -25.29
N ASP A 431 4.61 16.35 -24.74
CA ASP A 431 4.15 15.16 -25.43
C ASP A 431 2.62 15.17 -25.51
N GLU A 432 2.10 15.60 -26.67
CA GLU A 432 0.67 15.75 -26.91
C GLU A 432 -0.11 14.44 -26.69
N LYS A 433 0.50 13.27 -26.94
CA LYS A 433 -0.13 11.97 -26.70
C LYS A 433 -0.31 11.73 -25.21
N GLN A 434 0.76 11.86 -24.43
CA GLN A 434 0.72 11.63 -22.98
C GLN A 434 -0.20 12.62 -22.27
N CYS A 435 -0.21 13.88 -22.73
CA CYS A 435 -1.10 14.91 -22.21
C CYS A 435 -2.57 14.63 -22.50
N ALA A 436 -2.90 14.18 -23.73
CA ALA A 436 -4.26 13.83 -24.11
C ALA A 436 -4.79 12.62 -23.31
N GLU A 437 -3.97 11.58 -23.17
CA GLU A 437 -4.29 10.41 -22.34
C GLU A 437 -4.56 10.83 -20.89
N HIS A 438 -3.68 11.66 -20.33
CA HIS A 438 -3.82 12.16 -18.96
C HIS A 438 -5.12 12.96 -18.75
N ILE A 439 -5.45 13.87 -19.68
CA ILE A 439 -6.68 14.67 -19.60
C ILE A 439 -7.93 13.77 -19.62
N MET A 440 -7.95 12.75 -20.46
CA MET A 440 -9.05 11.78 -20.49
C MET A 440 -9.20 11.05 -19.15
N LEU A 441 -8.09 10.65 -18.51
CA LEU A 441 -8.10 10.02 -17.19
C LEU A 441 -8.59 10.98 -16.10
N VAL A 442 -8.25 12.27 -16.19
CA VAL A 442 -8.79 13.31 -15.30
C VAL A 442 -10.31 13.41 -15.46
N ASP A 443 -10.83 13.37 -16.69
CA ASP A 443 -12.27 13.43 -16.92
C ASP A 443 -13.00 12.18 -16.41
N LEU A 444 -12.40 10.99 -16.52
CA LEU A 444 -12.93 9.78 -15.88
C LEU A 444 -12.96 9.92 -14.35
N GLY A 445 -11.86 10.41 -13.76
CA GLY A 445 -11.78 10.69 -12.32
C GLY A 445 -12.84 11.70 -11.87
N ARG A 446 -13.11 12.73 -12.67
CA ARG A 446 -14.21 13.70 -12.42
C ARG A 446 -15.58 13.05 -12.46
N ASN A 447 -15.82 12.13 -13.39
CA ASN A 447 -17.07 11.38 -13.46
C ASN A 447 -17.25 10.50 -12.22
N ASP A 448 -16.23 9.74 -11.84
CA ASP A 448 -16.29 8.84 -10.68
C ASP A 448 -16.52 9.60 -9.38
N VAL A 449 -15.74 10.67 -9.14
CA VAL A 449 -15.94 11.56 -7.98
C VAL A 449 -17.33 12.21 -8.04
N GLY A 450 -17.76 12.67 -9.22
CA GLY A 450 -19.04 13.36 -9.39
C GLY A 450 -20.29 12.51 -9.13
N LYS A 451 -20.22 11.18 -9.25
CA LYS A 451 -21.36 10.29 -8.95
C LYS A 451 -21.79 10.33 -7.48
N VAL A 452 -20.85 10.61 -6.59
CA VAL A 452 -21.04 10.54 -5.12
C VAL A 452 -20.77 11.87 -4.42
N SER A 453 -20.50 12.94 -5.18
CA SER A 453 -20.21 14.26 -4.64
C SER A 453 -21.41 15.20 -4.70
N GLU A 454 -21.41 16.21 -3.83
CA GLU A 454 -22.37 17.32 -3.90
C GLU A 454 -22.33 18.02 -5.28
N PRO A 455 -23.48 18.35 -5.88
CA PRO A 455 -23.52 19.07 -7.14
C PRO A 455 -22.73 20.39 -7.07
N GLY A 456 -21.74 20.53 -7.96
CA GLY A 456 -20.88 21.73 -8.02
C GLY A 456 -19.65 21.72 -7.10
N SER A 457 -19.47 20.71 -6.24
CA SER A 457 -18.28 20.61 -5.39
C SER A 457 -17.05 20.06 -6.12
N VAL A 458 -17.25 19.32 -7.22
CA VAL A 458 -16.17 18.61 -7.94
C VAL A 458 -15.21 19.61 -8.59
N LYS A 459 -13.93 19.52 -8.24
CA LYS A 459 -12.86 20.44 -8.69
C LYS A 459 -11.62 19.65 -9.11
N VAL A 460 -10.92 20.18 -10.12
CA VAL A 460 -9.56 19.75 -10.44
C VAL A 460 -8.61 20.70 -9.72
N GLU A 461 -8.08 20.29 -8.58
CA GLU A 461 -7.24 21.15 -7.73
C GLU A 461 -5.86 21.39 -8.31
N ARG A 462 -5.32 20.37 -8.99
CA ARG A 462 -4.03 20.41 -9.68
C ARG A 462 -4.20 19.70 -11.00
N LEU A 463 -3.76 20.34 -12.08
CA LEU A 463 -3.82 19.79 -13.43
C LEU A 463 -2.39 19.67 -13.98
N MET A 464 -2.06 18.48 -14.49
CA MET A 464 -0.80 18.16 -15.16
C MET A 464 0.47 18.59 -14.40
N ASN A 465 0.50 18.35 -13.09
CA ASN A 465 1.69 18.59 -12.28
C ASN A 465 2.67 17.42 -12.39
N ILE A 466 3.98 17.69 -12.32
CA ILE A 466 4.99 16.64 -12.31
C ILE A 466 5.28 16.17 -10.88
N GLU A 467 5.05 14.88 -10.63
CA GLU A 467 5.46 14.19 -9.41
C GLU A 467 6.75 13.41 -9.66
N ARG A 468 7.79 13.69 -8.85
CA ARG A 468 9.10 13.05 -8.97
C ARG A 468 9.27 11.97 -7.91
N TYR A 469 9.58 10.77 -8.37
CA TYR A 469 9.97 9.63 -7.54
C TYR A 469 11.45 9.33 -7.71
N SER A 470 11.95 8.28 -7.05
CA SER A 470 13.37 7.95 -7.04
C SER A 470 13.93 7.61 -8.43
N HIS A 471 13.12 6.97 -9.28
CA HIS A 471 13.58 6.47 -10.59
C HIS A 471 12.81 7.04 -11.78
N VAL A 472 11.59 7.53 -11.55
CA VAL A 472 10.69 8.03 -12.59
C VAL A 472 10.00 9.32 -12.14
N MET A 473 9.44 10.05 -13.08
CA MET A 473 8.48 11.12 -12.83
C MET A 473 7.20 10.87 -13.63
N HIS A 474 6.07 11.34 -13.10
CA HIS A 474 4.74 11.14 -13.67
C HIS A 474 3.99 12.47 -13.84
N ILE A 475 3.12 12.55 -14.85
CA ILE A 475 2.06 13.56 -14.90
C ILE A 475 0.99 13.14 -13.90
N SER A 476 0.64 14.06 -13.00
CA SER A 476 -0.32 13.87 -11.92
C SER A 476 -1.38 14.97 -11.95
N SER A 477 -2.60 14.63 -11.57
CA SER A 477 -3.65 15.62 -11.34
C SER A 477 -4.49 15.21 -10.15
N THR A 478 -5.01 16.18 -9.42
CA THR A 478 -5.86 15.92 -8.25
C THR A 478 -7.27 16.35 -8.56
N VAL A 479 -8.19 15.40 -8.54
CA VAL A 479 -9.63 15.65 -8.59
C VAL A 479 -10.19 15.47 -7.19
N SER A 480 -10.98 16.44 -6.72
CA SER A 480 -11.63 16.38 -5.43
C SER A 480 -13.12 16.71 -5.50
N GLY A 481 -13.89 16.27 -4.51
CA GLY A 481 -15.30 16.59 -4.33
C GLY A 481 -15.71 16.40 -2.87
N GLU A 482 -16.82 17.00 -2.46
CA GLU A 482 -17.41 16.81 -1.14
C GLU A 482 -18.40 15.66 -1.23
N LEU A 483 -18.22 14.61 -0.41
CA LEU A 483 -19.10 13.45 -0.35
C LEU A 483 -20.51 13.89 0.09
N LEU A 484 -21.54 13.34 -0.56
CA LEU A 484 -22.94 13.58 -0.16
C LEU A 484 -23.18 13.13 1.30
N ASP A 485 -23.89 13.96 2.08
CA ASP A 485 -24.14 13.73 3.52
C ASP A 485 -24.74 12.37 3.90
N HIS A 486 -25.51 11.75 3.00
CA HIS A 486 -26.16 10.46 3.22
C HIS A 486 -25.33 9.26 2.73
N LEU A 487 -24.16 9.52 2.15
CA LEU A 487 -23.24 8.51 1.64
C LEU A 487 -22.04 8.34 2.57
N THR A 488 -21.39 7.19 2.44
CA THR A 488 -20.21 6.81 3.22
C THR A 488 -19.01 6.59 2.30
N SER A 489 -17.82 6.39 2.88
CA SER A 489 -16.62 6.02 2.13
C SER A 489 -16.78 4.72 1.34
N TRP A 490 -17.63 3.79 1.79
CA TRP A 490 -17.98 2.58 1.04
C TRP A 490 -18.69 2.89 -0.28
N ASP A 491 -19.58 3.88 -0.30
CA ASP A 491 -20.26 4.32 -1.52
C ASP A 491 -19.28 4.99 -2.49
N ALA A 492 -18.32 5.77 -1.97
CA ALA A 492 -17.24 6.34 -2.77
C ALA A 492 -16.32 5.27 -3.38
N LEU A 493 -16.03 4.19 -2.64
CA LEU A 493 -15.27 3.06 -3.15
C LEU A 493 -16.00 2.36 -4.30
N ARG A 494 -17.31 2.08 -4.16
CA ARG A 494 -18.13 1.49 -5.24
C ARG A 494 -18.10 2.32 -6.52
N ALA A 495 -18.22 3.64 -6.40
CA ALA A 495 -18.19 4.54 -7.55
C ALA A 495 -16.83 4.58 -8.25
N ALA A 496 -15.75 4.37 -7.50
CA ALA A 496 -14.38 4.41 -8.01
C ALA A 496 -13.91 3.08 -8.63
N LEU A 497 -14.51 1.93 -8.27
CA LEU A 497 -14.06 0.60 -8.68
C LEU A 497 -14.39 0.26 -10.16
N PRO A 498 -13.42 -0.28 -10.93
CA PRO A 498 -12.01 0.08 -10.91
C PRO A 498 -11.81 1.48 -11.52
N VAL A 499 -10.65 2.08 -11.31
CA VAL A 499 -10.33 3.39 -11.92
C VAL A 499 -10.05 3.27 -13.41
N GLY A 500 -10.20 4.39 -14.13
CA GLY A 500 -9.99 4.45 -15.57
C GLY A 500 -8.58 4.06 -16.03
N THR A 501 -7.56 4.30 -15.20
CA THR A 501 -6.14 4.03 -15.51
C THR A 501 -5.80 2.54 -15.66
N VAL A 502 -6.70 1.65 -15.23
CA VAL A 502 -6.52 0.20 -15.33
C VAL A 502 -7.67 -0.51 -16.05
N SER A 503 -8.68 0.23 -16.51
CA SER A 503 -9.83 -0.32 -17.22
C SER A 503 -9.87 0.27 -18.62
N GLY A 504 -10.36 1.50 -18.75
CA GLY A 504 -10.44 2.21 -20.01
C GLY A 504 -11.59 3.22 -20.04
N ALA A 505 -11.92 3.69 -21.24
CA ALA A 505 -12.97 4.67 -21.48
C ALA A 505 -13.77 4.30 -22.75
N PRO A 506 -15.11 4.27 -22.73
CA PRO A 506 -15.99 4.25 -21.55
C PRO A 506 -15.74 3.04 -20.65
N LYS A 507 -15.72 3.27 -19.32
CA LYS A 507 -15.27 2.29 -18.31
C LYS A 507 -15.93 0.91 -18.44
N VAL A 508 -17.27 0.86 -18.43
CA VAL A 508 -18.02 -0.41 -18.44
C VAL A 508 -17.77 -1.19 -19.73
N LYS A 509 -17.75 -0.52 -20.89
CA LYS A 509 -17.51 -1.19 -22.17
C LYS A 509 -16.08 -1.71 -22.28
N ALA A 510 -15.09 -0.96 -21.80
CA ALA A 510 -13.72 -1.42 -21.73
C ALA A 510 -13.58 -2.68 -20.85
N MET A 511 -14.31 -2.76 -19.73
CA MET A 511 -14.29 -3.95 -18.87
C MET A 511 -14.95 -5.17 -19.51
N GLU A 512 -16.05 -5.01 -20.26
CA GLU A 512 -16.64 -6.10 -21.05
C GLU A 512 -15.60 -6.68 -22.03
N LEU A 513 -14.87 -5.81 -22.74
CA LEU A 513 -13.82 -6.22 -23.68
C LEU A 513 -12.59 -6.81 -22.97
N ILE A 514 -12.25 -6.36 -21.77
CA ILE A 514 -11.21 -6.99 -20.95
C ILE A 514 -11.58 -8.45 -20.64
N ASP A 515 -12.83 -8.72 -20.29
CA ASP A 515 -13.30 -10.09 -20.02
C ASP A 515 -13.24 -10.98 -21.29
N GLU A 516 -13.39 -10.39 -22.48
CA GLU A 516 -13.27 -11.12 -23.76
C GLU A 516 -11.81 -11.37 -24.17
N LEU A 517 -10.92 -10.41 -23.89
CA LEU A 517 -9.53 -10.39 -24.40
C LEU A 517 -8.51 -10.97 -23.42
N GLU A 518 -8.78 -10.95 -22.10
CA GLU A 518 -7.90 -11.54 -21.09
C GLU A 518 -8.25 -13.00 -20.79
N VAL A 519 -7.22 -13.80 -20.54
CA VAL A 519 -7.35 -15.27 -20.40
C VAL A 519 -7.81 -15.73 -19.02
N THR A 520 -7.66 -14.91 -17.98
CA THR A 520 -7.98 -15.27 -16.58
C THR A 520 -8.39 -14.05 -15.77
N ARG A 521 -9.08 -14.26 -14.65
CA ARG A 521 -9.46 -13.16 -13.75
C ARG A 521 -8.23 -12.44 -13.19
N ARG A 522 -8.36 -11.12 -13.06
CA ARG A 522 -7.31 -10.25 -12.51
C ARG A 522 -7.09 -10.44 -11.02
N GLY A 523 -8.12 -10.80 -10.25
CA GLY A 523 -7.98 -10.97 -8.80
C GLY A 523 -7.46 -9.67 -8.17
N PRO A 524 -6.46 -9.71 -7.25
CA PRO A 524 -5.96 -8.49 -6.62
C PRO A 524 -5.44 -7.41 -7.57
N TYR A 525 -4.89 -7.78 -8.75
CA TYR A 525 -4.34 -6.79 -9.69
C TYR A 525 -5.43 -5.84 -10.19
N SER A 526 -5.14 -4.53 -10.25
CA SER A 526 -6.11 -3.48 -10.63
C SER A 526 -7.33 -3.33 -9.71
N GLY A 527 -7.37 -4.09 -8.61
CA GLY A 527 -8.23 -3.83 -7.46
C GLY A 527 -7.63 -2.75 -6.54
N GLY A 528 -8.02 -2.75 -5.27
CA GLY A 528 -7.48 -1.84 -4.27
C GLY A 528 -7.00 -2.54 -3.00
N PHE A 529 -6.04 -1.95 -2.30
CA PHE A 529 -5.65 -2.35 -0.95
C PHE A 529 -5.48 -1.12 -0.06
N GLY A 530 -5.80 -1.24 1.22
CA GLY A 530 -5.71 -0.12 2.15
C GLY A 530 -6.64 -0.29 3.34
N GLY A 531 -7.10 0.83 3.90
CA GLY A 531 -7.95 0.80 5.09
C GLY A 531 -9.07 1.84 5.11
N ILE A 532 -10.11 1.52 5.88
CA ILE A 532 -11.25 2.37 6.23
C ILE A 532 -11.28 2.45 7.76
N SER A 533 -11.03 3.64 8.30
CA SER A 533 -10.94 3.86 9.74
C SER A 533 -12.30 3.73 10.41
N PHE A 534 -12.29 3.57 11.74
CA PHE A 534 -13.52 3.64 12.52
C PHE A 534 -14.29 4.95 12.33
N SER A 535 -13.59 6.07 12.11
CA SER A 535 -14.20 7.38 11.82
C SER A 535 -14.78 7.50 10.42
N GLY A 536 -14.63 6.51 9.55
CA GLY A 536 -15.12 6.49 8.18
C GLY A 536 -14.16 7.07 7.14
N ASP A 537 -13.00 7.62 7.56
CA ASP A 537 -11.95 8.02 6.62
C ASP A 537 -11.39 6.78 5.90
N MET A 538 -11.05 6.92 4.62
CA MET A 538 -10.61 5.83 3.76
C MET A 538 -9.40 6.21 2.94
N ASP A 539 -8.44 5.29 2.82
CA ASP A 539 -7.30 5.43 1.92
C ASP A 539 -7.01 4.07 1.28
N ILE A 540 -7.42 3.93 0.01
CA ILE A 540 -7.24 2.70 -0.78
C ILE A 540 -6.29 3.01 -1.93
N ALA A 541 -5.14 2.35 -1.94
CA ALA A 541 -4.20 2.35 -3.05
C ALA A 541 -4.70 1.42 -4.16
N LEU A 542 -4.39 1.76 -5.41
CA LEU A 542 -4.62 0.87 -6.53
C LEU A 542 -3.60 -0.28 -6.49
N ALA A 543 -4.03 -1.51 -6.71
CA ALA A 543 -3.16 -2.69 -6.67
C ALA A 543 -2.31 -2.85 -7.94
N LEU A 544 -1.47 -1.85 -8.20
CA LEU A 544 -0.42 -1.85 -9.20
C LEU A 544 0.92 -2.18 -8.57
N ARG A 545 1.88 -2.64 -9.38
CA ARG A 545 3.23 -3.02 -8.91
C ARG A 545 3.16 -3.89 -7.65
N THR A 546 2.30 -4.89 -7.70
CA THR A 546 1.98 -5.77 -6.58
C THR A 546 2.31 -7.20 -6.97
N ILE A 547 3.07 -7.89 -6.11
CA ILE A 547 3.35 -9.32 -6.21
C ILE A 547 2.33 -10.04 -5.34
N VAL A 548 1.64 -11.02 -5.91
CA VAL A 548 0.68 -11.85 -5.17
C VAL A 548 1.28 -13.24 -4.96
N PHE A 549 1.35 -13.67 -3.70
CA PHE A 549 1.78 -15.01 -3.32
C PHE A 549 0.59 -15.78 -2.77
N PRO A 550 0.02 -16.75 -3.52
CA PRO A 550 -1.00 -17.65 -2.96
C PRO A 550 -0.44 -18.43 -1.77
N THR A 551 -1.19 -18.49 -0.66
CA THR A 551 -0.78 -19.25 0.53
C THR A 551 -1.25 -20.69 0.51
N SER A 552 -2.32 -20.99 -0.25
CA SER A 552 -2.88 -22.33 -0.38
C SER A 552 -1.83 -23.35 -0.80
N THR A 553 -1.88 -24.52 -0.18
CA THR A 553 -0.98 -25.63 -0.50
C THR A 553 -1.29 -26.10 -1.91
N ARG A 554 -0.39 -25.87 -2.87
CA ARG A 554 -0.49 -26.53 -4.17
C ARG A 554 -0.19 -28.02 -3.98
N TYR A 555 -1.06 -28.87 -4.48
CA TYR A 555 -0.87 -30.34 -4.50
C TYR A 555 0.04 -30.80 -5.64
N ASP A 556 0.66 -29.86 -6.38
CA ASP A 556 1.60 -30.14 -7.47
C ASP A 556 2.98 -30.62 -6.97
N THR A 557 3.22 -30.55 -5.65
CA THR A 557 4.34 -31.23 -5.01
C THR A 557 3.87 -32.56 -4.40
N MET A 558 4.34 -33.68 -4.96
CA MET A 558 4.03 -35.05 -4.52
C MET A 558 4.54 -35.38 -3.09
N TYR A 559 5.31 -34.48 -2.47
CA TYR A 559 5.92 -34.64 -1.14
C TYR A 559 5.77 -33.37 -0.29
N SER A 560 5.14 -33.49 0.88
CA SER A 560 5.22 -32.48 1.95
C SER A 560 6.51 -32.67 2.72
N TYR A 561 7.54 -31.88 2.41
CA TYR A 561 8.79 -31.92 3.16
C TYR A 561 8.63 -31.12 4.46
N ASN A 562 8.30 -31.81 5.57
CA ASN A 562 8.38 -31.27 6.94
C ASN A 562 9.84 -31.16 7.42
N ASN A 563 10.69 -30.47 6.65
CA ASN A 563 12.04 -30.17 7.09
C ASN A 563 12.12 -28.69 7.48
N LEU A 564 12.11 -28.43 8.78
CA LEU A 564 12.14 -27.08 9.38
C LEU A 564 13.36 -26.25 8.93
N ASN A 565 14.37 -26.89 8.34
CA ASN A 565 15.59 -26.23 7.87
C ASN A 565 15.63 -25.95 6.35
N LYS A 566 14.58 -26.26 5.58
CA LYS A 566 14.54 -25.98 4.14
C LYS A 566 13.55 -24.87 3.82
N ARG A 567 14.01 -23.84 3.11
CA ARG A 567 13.16 -22.80 2.50
C ARG A 567 12.15 -23.47 1.57
N ARG A 568 10.88 -23.05 1.67
CA ARG A 568 9.80 -23.44 0.74
C ARG A 568 9.97 -22.69 -0.58
N GLU A 569 9.63 -23.36 -1.68
CA GLU A 569 9.44 -22.68 -2.97
C GLU A 569 8.11 -21.90 -2.96
N TRP A 570 8.18 -20.66 -3.40
CA TRP A 570 7.07 -19.73 -3.57
C TRP A 570 6.85 -19.45 -5.05
N VAL A 571 5.59 -19.25 -5.42
CA VAL A 571 5.22 -18.79 -6.75
C VAL A 571 4.75 -17.35 -6.63
N ALA A 572 5.54 -16.43 -7.17
CA ALA A 572 5.26 -15.01 -7.26
C ALA A 572 4.46 -14.74 -8.52
N HIS A 573 3.24 -14.19 -8.37
CA HIS A 573 2.44 -13.74 -9.49
C HIS A 573 2.61 -12.23 -9.67
N LEU A 574 3.06 -11.82 -10.86
CA LEU A 574 3.35 -10.43 -11.20
C LEU A 574 2.50 -10.03 -12.41
N GLN A 575 1.45 -9.26 -12.21
CA GLN A 575 0.59 -8.82 -13.30
C GLN A 575 0.89 -7.36 -13.67
N ALA A 576 0.95 -7.11 -14.97
CA ALA A 576 1.24 -5.79 -15.53
C ALA A 576 0.41 -5.58 -16.80
N GLY A 577 0.07 -4.32 -17.06
CA GLY A 577 -0.77 -3.93 -18.19
C GLY A 577 -0.30 -2.64 -18.83
N ALA A 578 -0.83 -2.37 -20.02
CA ALA A 578 -0.53 -1.21 -20.85
C ALA A 578 -1.82 -0.59 -21.42
N GLY A 579 -1.84 0.73 -21.52
CA GLY A 579 -2.97 1.49 -22.05
C GLY A 579 -2.94 1.46 -23.58
N ILE A 580 -3.98 0.90 -24.18
CA ILE A 580 -4.11 0.75 -25.62
C ILE A 580 -4.96 1.88 -26.17
N VAL A 581 -4.38 2.61 -27.12
CA VAL A 581 -5.00 3.70 -27.88
C VAL A 581 -4.88 3.42 -29.39
N ALA A 582 -5.53 4.24 -30.22
CA ALA A 582 -5.60 4.01 -31.67
C ALA A 582 -4.22 3.90 -32.37
N ASP A 583 -3.21 4.59 -31.85
CA ASP A 583 -1.84 4.63 -32.37
C ASP A 583 -0.87 3.68 -31.64
N SER A 584 -1.33 2.88 -30.68
CA SER A 584 -0.49 1.91 -29.96
C SER A 584 0.17 0.90 -30.90
N ASP A 585 1.46 0.63 -30.69
CA ASP A 585 2.20 -0.42 -31.39
C ASP A 585 2.19 -1.70 -30.53
N PRO A 586 1.66 -2.84 -31.01
CA PRO A 586 1.54 -4.04 -30.21
C PRO A 586 2.85 -4.54 -29.58
N ALA A 587 3.98 -4.34 -30.24
CA ALA A 587 5.27 -4.78 -29.72
C ALA A 587 5.80 -3.83 -28.63
N ASP A 588 5.54 -2.53 -28.72
CA ASP A 588 5.80 -1.57 -27.64
C ASP A 588 4.95 -1.89 -26.39
N GLU A 589 3.65 -2.15 -26.56
CA GLU A 589 2.75 -2.44 -25.43
C GLU A 589 3.14 -3.74 -24.71
N GLN A 590 3.58 -4.76 -25.45
CA GLN A 590 4.16 -5.98 -24.86
C GLN A 590 5.42 -5.66 -24.04
N ARG A 591 6.33 -4.85 -24.59
CA ARG A 591 7.56 -4.45 -23.89
C ARG A 591 7.25 -3.65 -22.64
N GLU A 592 6.22 -2.82 -22.66
CA GLU A 592 5.79 -2.04 -21.50
C GLU A 592 5.34 -2.96 -20.35
N CYS A 593 4.50 -3.97 -20.63
CA CYS A 593 4.11 -4.98 -19.65
C CYS A 593 5.32 -5.71 -19.05
N GLU A 594 6.26 -6.16 -19.90
CA GLU A 594 7.49 -6.82 -19.46
C GLU A 594 8.35 -5.91 -18.56
N ASN A 595 8.52 -4.63 -18.93
CA ASN A 595 9.30 -3.66 -18.18
C ASN A 595 8.67 -3.33 -16.82
N LYS A 596 7.34 -3.18 -16.76
CA LYS A 596 6.60 -2.94 -15.51
C LYS A 596 6.75 -4.13 -14.56
N ALA A 597 6.69 -5.36 -15.06
CA ALA A 597 6.89 -6.57 -14.26
C ALA A 597 8.36 -6.76 -13.84
N ALA A 598 9.33 -6.39 -14.68
CA ALA A 598 10.76 -6.54 -14.41
C ALA A 598 11.24 -5.75 -13.17
N GLY A 599 10.59 -4.62 -12.85
CA GLY A 599 10.88 -3.86 -11.63
C GLY A 599 10.56 -4.65 -10.35
N LEU A 600 9.49 -5.45 -10.36
CA LEU A 600 9.13 -6.33 -9.26
C LEU A 600 10.00 -7.60 -9.23
N ALA A 601 10.31 -8.16 -10.40
CA ALA A 601 11.24 -9.28 -10.51
C ALA A 601 12.61 -8.92 -9.92
N ARG A 602 13.06 -7.67 -10.07
CA ARG A 602 14.31 -7.19 -9.48
C ARG A 602 14.31 -7.23 -7.95
N ALA A 603 13.18 -6.98 -7.30
CA ALA A 603 13.06 -7.13 -5.86
C ALA A 603 13.21 -8.59 -5.41
N ILE A 604 12.73 -9.55 -6.22
CA ILE A 604 12.92 -10.98 -5.99
C ILE A 604 14.41 -11.35 -6.14
N ASP A 605 15.11 -10.86 -7.18
CA ASP A 605 16.56 -11.10 -7.34
C ASP A 605 17.34 -10.63 -6.12
N LEU A 606 17.08 -9.39 -5.68
CA LEU A 606 17.74 -8.80 -4.53
C LEU A 606 17.48 -9.62 -3.27
N ALA A 607 16.25 -10.08 -3.06
CA ALA A 607 15.93 -10.92 -1.92
C ALA A 607 16.65 -12.29 -1.97
N GLU A 608 16.72 -12.93 -3.14
CA GLU A 608 17.44 -14.20 -3.30
C GLU A 608 18.95 -14.06 -3.07
N GLU A 609 19.56 -13.02 -3.64
CA GLU A 609 20.97 -12.72 -3.43
C GLU A 609 21.29 -12.36 -1.98
N SER A 610 20.44 -11.56 -1.33
CA SER A 610 20.67 -11.12 0.02
C SER A 610 20.43 -12.20 1.07
N PHE A 611 19.40 -13.05 0.89
CA PHE A 611 18.90 -13.91 1.97
C PHE A 611 18.93 -15.41 1.67
N VAL A 612 19.04 -15.82 0.40
CA VAL A 612 18.96 -17.25 0.01
C VAL A 612 20.33 -17.81 -0.38
N LYS A 613 21.11 -17.07 -1.17
CA LYS A 613 22.41 -17.54 -1.70
C LYS A 613 23.58 -17.48 -0.69
N ASN A 614 23.34 -16.92 0.50
CA ASN A 614 24.35 -16.70 1.55
C ASN A 614 24.39 -17.80 2.60
#